data_AF-A0A7Z9UE48-F1
#
_entry.id   AF-A0A7Z9UE48-F1
#
_cell.length_a   1.000
_cell.length_b   1.000
_cell.length_c   1.000
_cell.angle_alpha   90.00
_cell.angle_beta   90.00
_cell.angle_gamma   90.00
#
_symmetry.space_group_name_H-M   'P 1'
#
loop_
_entity.id
_entity.type
_entity.pdbx_description
1 polymer ?
#
loop_
_entity_poly.entity_id
_entity_poly.type
_entity_poly.pdbx_seq_one_letter_code
_entity_poly.pdbx_strand_id
1 'polypeptide(L)' 'MKSNEVLKETFKEKGVKFVAQELGVSSSLVYKWCHDKESETSPGAENPLDRLQNIITCTENKLQRGLFCF' A
#
# COMPACT_ATOMS: atom_id res chain seq x y z
N MET A 1 12.41 -5.45 -2.53
CA MET A 1 11.91 -5.08 -1.19
C MET A 1 10.39 -5.17 -1.26
N LYS A 2 9.74 -5.92 -0.35
CA LYS A 2 8.28 -6.07 -0.38
C LYS A 2 7.62 -4.92 0.38
N SER A 3 6.48 -4.43 -0.09
CA SER A 3 5.78 -3.25 0.47
C SER A 3 5.39 -3.40 1.95
N ASN A 4 5.14 -4.62 2.42
CA ASN A 4 4.84 -4.93 3.82
C ASN A 4 6.06 -4.84 4.75
N GLU A 5 7.24 -5.19 4.26
CA GLU A 5 8.49 -5.06 5.02
C GLU A 5 8.87 -3.59 5.22
N VAL A 6 8.71 -2.77 4.18
CA VAL A 6 8.95 -1.32 4.26
C VAL A 6 8.09 -0.71 5.37
N LEU A 7 6.79 -1.02 5.36
CA LEU A 7 5.86 -0.50 6.37
C LEU A 7 6.21 -1.01 7.78
N LYS A 8 6.57 -2.29 7.93
CA LYS A 8 7.03 -2.84 9.22
C LYS A 8 8.22 -2.07 9.77
N GLU A 9 9.19 -1.74 8.91
CA GLU A 9 10.39 -1.00 9.32
C GLU A 9 10.05 0.45 9.70
N THR A 10 9.28 1.14 8.86
CA THR A 10 8.86 2.52 9.13
C THR A 10 8.02 2.63 10.42
N PHE A 11 7.16 1.65 10.71
CA PHE A 11 6.35 1.67 11.93
C PHE A 11 7.12 1.27 13.19
N LYS A 12 8.28 0.60 13.07
CA LYS A 12 9.14 0.30 14.25
C LYS A 12 9.71 1.56 14.88
N GLU A 13 10.00 2.59 14.08
CA GLU A 13 10.63 3.83 14.58
C GLU A 13 9.68 4.68 15.44
N LYS A 14 8.44 4.88 14.99
CA LYS A 14 7.45 5.71 15.73
C LYS A 14 6.38 4.91 16.48
N GLY A 15 6.27 3.62 16.21
CA GLY A 15 5.27 2.73 16.80
C GLY A 15 3.93 2.75 16.06
N VAL A 16 3.33 1.57 15.93
CA VAL A 16 2.06 1.34 15.20
C VAL A 16 0.91 2.20 15.72
N LYS A 17 0.83 2.42 17.04
CA LYS A 17 -0.26 3.21 17.66
C LYS A 17 -0.22 4.68 17.27
N PHE A 18 0.99 5.26 17.25
CA PHE A 18 1.18 6.66 16.86
C PHE A 18 0.81 6.85 15.40
N VAL A 19 1.31 5.98 14.52
CA VAL A 19 1.02 6.04 13.08
C VAL A 19 -0.47 5.86 12.79
N ALA A 20 -1.15 4.94 13.49
CA ALA A 20 -2.59 4.75 13.35
C ALA A 20 -3.39 6.01 13.71
N GLN A 21 -3.01 6.69 14.80
CA GLN A 21 -3.64 7.93 15.24
C GLN A 21 -3.42 9.07 14.24
N GLU A 22 -2.19 9.25 13.77
CA GLU A 22 -1.84 10.32 12.80
C GLU A 22 -2.54 10.12 11.44
N LEU A 23 -2.68 8.87 11.00
CA LEU A 23 -3.37 8.53 9.76
C LEU A 23 -4.90 8.48 9.91
N GLY A 24 -5.44 8.60 11.14
CA GLY A 24 -6.87 8.48 11.41
C GLY A 24 -7.45 7.09 11.11
N VAL A 25 -6.62 6.04 11.19
CA VAL A 25 -7.00 4.65 10.92
C VAL A 25 -6.92 3.78 12.17
N SER A 26 -7.55 2.61 12.15
CA SER A 26 -7.42 1.66 13.26
C SER A 26 -6.04 1.00 13.26
N SER A 27 -5.49 0.75 14.46
CA SER A 27 -4.22 0.02 14.62
C SER A 27 -4.27 -1.37 13.98
N SER A 28 -5.44 -2.04 14.04
CA SER A 28 -5.68 -3.32 13.36
C SER A 28 -5.46 -3.23 11.85
N LEU A 29 -5.82 -2.11 11.20
CA LEU A 29 -5.59 -1.91 9.78
C LEU A 29 -4.09 -1.76 9.48
N VAL A 30 -3.37 -1.03 10.31
CA VAL A 30 -1.92 -0.86 10.19
C VAL A 30 -1.19 -2.20 10.34
N TYR A 31 -1.63 -3.06 11.28
CA TYR A 31 -1.11 -4.42 11.40
C TYR A 31 -1.43 -5.30 10.18
N LYS A 32 -2.60 -5.12 9.54
CA LYS A 32 -2.91 -5.82 8.27
C LYS A 32 -1.96 -5.41 7.15
N TRP A 33 -1.62 -4.12 7.04
CA TRP A 33 -0.67 -3.64 6.03
C TRP A 33 0.75 -4.21 6.18
N CYS A 34 1.10 -4.62 7.40
CA CYS A 34 2.40 -5.22 7.73
C CYS A 34 2.46 -6.72 7.43
N HIS A 35 1.33 -7.42 7.36
CA HIS A 35 1.31 -8.86 7.06
C HIS A 35 1.41 -9.10 5.55
N ASP A 36 1.95 -10.26 5.15
CA ASP A 36 1.86 -10.70 3.76
C ASP A 36 0.39 -10.93 3.40
N LYS A 37 0.04 -10.73 2.12
CA LYS A 37 -1.31 -10.97 1.57
C LYS A 37 -1.60 -12.48 1.58
N GLU A 38 -1.87 -13.05 2.75
CA GLU A 38 -2.40 -14.41 2.86
C GLU A 38 -3.91 -14.34 2.63
N SER A 39 -4.30 -14.49 1.36
CA SER A 39 -5.63 -14.90 0.88
C SER A 39 -6.86 -14.01 1.10
N GLU A 40 -6.85 -13.06 2.05
CA GLU A 40 -8.05 -12.26 2.35
C GLU A 40 -7.97 -10.89 1.66
N THR A 41 -8.36 -10.84 0.39
CA THR A 41 -8.60 -9.59 -0.35
C THR A 41 -9.83 -8.89 0.25
N SER A 42 -9.69 -8.27 1.42
CA SER A 42 -10.68 -7.36 1.98
C SER A 42 -10.59 -6.02 1.23
N PRO A 43 -11.58 -5.66 0.38
CA PRO A 43 -11.57 -4.40 -0.33
C PRO A 43 -11.54 -3.24 0.69
N GLY A 44 -10.51 -2.40 0.61
CA GLY A 44 -10.31 -1.29 1.56
C GLY A 44 -9.29 -1.56 2.67
N ALA A 45 -8.83 -2.80 2.85
CA ALA A 45 -7.72 -3.13 3.77
C ALA A 45 -6.37 -3.34 3.06
N GLU A 46 -6.32 -3.07 1.75
CA GLU A 46 -5.10 -3.19 0.95
C GLU A 46 -4.02 -2.22 1.43
N ASN A 47 -2.77 -2.67 1.34
CA ASN A 47 -1.60 -1.86 1.69
C ASN A 47 -1.61 -0.56 0.84
N PRO A 48 -1.48 0.63 1.47
CA PRO A 48 -1.51 1.91 0.75
C PRO A 48 -0.42 2.02 -0.32
N LEU A 49 0.75 1.41 -0.13
CA LEU A 49 1.83 1.37 -1.12
C LEU A 49 1.49 0.50 -2.33
N ASP A 50 0.85 -0.65 -2.09
CA ASP A 50 0.40 -1.55 -3.14
C ASP A 50 -0.73 -0.92 -3.95
N ARG A 51 -1.67 -0.24 -3.26
CA ARG A 51 -2.72 0.54 -3.91
C ARG A 51 -2.15 1.67 -4.76
N LEU A 52 -1.13 2.39 -4.26
CA LEU A 52 -0.45 3.43 -5.03
C LEU A 52 0.28 2.84 -6.25
N GLN A 53 0.96 1.70 -6.10
CA GLN A 53 1.58 0.99 -7.21
C GLN A 53 0.55 0.55 -8.26
N ASN A 54 -0.62 0.08 -7.84
CA ASN A 54 -1.72 -0.27 -8.74
C ASN A 54 -2.25 0.97 -9.46
N ILE A 55 -2.42 2.10 -8.77
CA ILE A 55 -2.81 3.38 -9.40
C ILE A 55 -1.76 3.83 -10.42
N ILE A 56 -0.48 3.76 -10.07
CA ILE A 56 0.62 4.09 -10.97
C ILE A 56 0.59 3.16 -12.18
N THR A 57 0.51 1.84 -12.00
CA THR A 57 0.44 0.85 -13.10
C THR A 57 -0.76 1.11 -14.03
N CYS A 58 -1.93 1.39 -13.46
CA CYS A 58 -3.14 1.75 -14.22
C CYS A 58 -3.00 3.08 -14.98
N THR A 59 -2.20 4.01 -14.46
CA THR A 59 -1.99 5.34 -15.06
C THR A 59 -0.85 5.32 -16.09
N GLU A 60 0.24 4.60 -15.83
CA GLU A 60 1.37 4.40 -16.74
C GLU A 60 1.00 3.54 -17.95
N ASN A 61 -0.02 2.69 -17.85
CA ASN A 61 -0.62 2.03 -19.03
C ASN A 61 -1.20 3.05 -20.03
N LYS A 62 -1.47 4.30 -19.63
CA LYS A 62 -1.83 5.39 -20.55
C LYS A 62 -0.62 6.17 -21.09
N LEU A 63 0.53 6.16 -20.43
CA LEU A 63 1.74 6.85 -20.91
C LEU A 63 2.56 6.04 -21.92
N GLN A 64 2.28 4.73 -22.05
CA GLN A 64 2.71 3.92 -23.21
C GLN A 64 1.73 3.96 -24.39
N ARG A 65 0.79 4.90 -24.45
CA ARG A 65 0.06 5.23 -25.69
C ARG A 65 0.67 6.42 -26.43
N GLY A 66 1.98 6.60 -26.29
CA GLY A 66 2.82 7.37 -27.22
C GLY A 66 3.40 6.54 -28.37
N LEU A 67 2.88 5.32 -28.62
CA LEU A 67 3.36 4.45 -29.69
C LEU A 67 2.22 3.74 -30.46
N PHE A 68 1.14 4.46 -30.74
CA PHE A 68 0.28 4.13 -31.87
C PHE A 68 0.05 5.40 -32.67
N CYS A 69 1.01 5.72 -33.54
CA CYS A 69 0.71 6.37 -34.81
C CYS A 69 -0.18 5.40 -35.61
N PHE A 70 -1.44 5.76 -35.81
CA PHE A 70 -2.14 5.83 -37.11
C PHE A 70 -3.61 6.22 -36.87
#